data_AF-A0A2D8YZ03-F1
#
_entry.id   AF-A0A2D8YZ03-F1
#
_cell.length_a   1.000
_cell.length_b   1.000
_cell.length_c   1.000
_cell.angle_alpha   90.00
_cell.angle_beta   90.00
_cell.angle_gamma   90.00
#
_symmetry.space_group_name_H-M   'P 1'
#
loop_
_entity.id
_entity.type
_entity.pdbx_description
1 polymer ?
#
loop_
_entity_poly.entity_id
_entity_poly.type
_entity_poly.pdbx_seq_one_letter_code
_entity_poly.pdbx_strand_id
1 'polypeptide(L)'
;MAYDDSNIFARIIRGEIPCSTVYEDDHVLAFKDIQPQRRVHVLIIPKGHYVDMTDFSANASDAEIVAYTRAISRVAEKLGVAENGYRLITNTGVDGHQEVPHLHFHIVGGEPVGPMLKRT
;
A
#
# COMPACT_ATOMS: atom_id res chain seq x y z
N MET A 1 -0.14 15.21 -10.39
CA MET A 1 -1.57 15.56 -10.53
C MET A 1 -2.04 16.14 -9.20
N ALA A 2 -3.15 16.87 -9.15
CA ALA A 2 -3.73 17.25 -7.86
C ALA A 2 -4.30 16.00 -7.17
N TYR A 3 -4.22 15.94 -5.84
CA TYR A 3 -4.82 14.86 -5.06
C TYR A 3 -6.35 14.96 -5.08
N ASP A 4 -7.02 13.82 -5.28
CA ASP A 4 -8.49 13.74 -5.31
C ASP A 4 -9.02 13.19 -3.97
N ASP A 5 -9.63 14.04 -3.14
CA ASP A 5 -10.20 13.64 -1.84
C ASP A 5 -11.41 12.70 -1.94
N SER A 6 -11.97 12.52 -3.13
CA SER A 6 -13.07 11.58 -3.38
C SER A 6 -12.61 10.16 -3.75
N ASN A 7 -11.30 9.95 -3.91
CA ASN A 7 -10.75 8.63 -4.21
C ASN A 7 -11.10 7.61 -3.11
N ILE A 8 -11.15 6.33 -3.49
CA ILE A 8 -11.65 5.27 -2.60
C ILE A 8 -10.83 5.09 -1.31
N PHE A 9 -9.52 5.33 -1.34
CA PHE A 9 -8.67 5.22 -0.14
C PHE A 9 -8.86 6.40 0.80
N ALA A 10 -9.04 7.63 0.29
CA ALA A 10 -9.40 8.77 1.11
C ALA A 10 -10.74 8.55 1.84
N ARG A 11 -11.71 7.96 1.13
CA ARG A 11 -13.02 7.58 1.71
C ARG A 11 -12.90 6.47 2.77
N ILE A 12 -12.02 5.50 2.57
CA ILE A 12 -11.71 4.47 3.58
C ILE A 12 -11.06 5.09 4.82
N ILE A 13 -10.08 5.99 4.66
CA ILE A 13 -9.41 6.68 5.78
C ILE A 13 -10.43 7.47 6.62
N ARG A 14 -11.41 8.10 5.97
CA ARG A 14 -12.51 8.83 6.65
C ARG A 14 -13.61 7.93 7.22
N GLY A 15 -13.51 6.61 7.05
CA GLY A 15 -14.50 5.65 7.54
C GLY A 15 -15.82 5.65 6.76
N GLU A 16 -15.88 6.25 5.57
CA GLU A 16 -17.08 6.28 4.73
C GLU A 16 -17.35 4.94 4.04
N ILE A 17 -16.29 4.13 3.85
CA ILE A 17 -16.35 2.81 3.23
C ILE A 17 -15.63 1.83 4.16
N PRO A 18 -16.22 0.66 4.47
CA PRO A 18 -15.56 -0.34 5.31
C PRO A 18 -14.35 -0.95 4.61
N CYS A 19 -13.33 -1.30 5.39
CA CYS A 19 -12.21 -2.12 4.95
C CYS A 19 -11.86 -3.20 5.99
N SER A 20 -11.15 -4.24 5.56
CA SER A 20 -10.64 -5.27 6.46
C SER A 20 -9.27 -4.88 7.01
N THR A 21 -9.25 -4.06 8.06
CA THR A 21 -8.01 -3.53 8.67
C THR A 21 -7.10 -4.65 9.19
N VAL A 22 -5.82 -4.55 8.85
CA VAL A 22 -4.73 -5.42 9.28
C VAL A 22 -3.85 -4.72 10.31
N TYR A 23 -3.55 -3.44 10.07
CA TYR A 23 -2.72 -2.58 10.91
C TYR A 23 -3.17 -1.13 10.74
N GLU A 24 -3.08 -0.36 11.80
CA GLU A 24 -3.36 1.07 11.77
C GLU A 24 -2.56 1.77 12.86
N ASP A 25 -1.99 2.92 12.52
CA ASP A 25 -1.42 3.88 13.47
C ASP A 25 -1.75 5.32 13.03
N ASP A 26 -1.09 6.32 13.62
CA ASP A 26 -1.34 7.73 13.34
C ASP A 26 -1.03 8.14 11.89
N HIS A 27 -0.10 7.44 11.22
CA HIS A 27 0.37 7.80 9.88
C HIS A 27 -0.01 6.80 8.80
N VAL A 28 -0.38 5.57 9.16
CA VAL A 28 -0.49 4.46 8.21
C VAL A 28 -1.77 3.67 8.45
N LEU A 29 -2.36 3.20 7.36
CA LEU A 29 -3.44 2.21 7.38
C LEU A 29 -3.05 1.05 6.45
N ALA A 30 -3.22 -0.18 6.92
CA ALA A 30 -3.08 -1.37 6.09
C ALA A 30 -4.34 -2.23 6.18
N PHE A 31 -4.82 -2.70 5.03
CA PHE A 31 -6.05 -3.49 4.92
C PHE A 31 -5.97 -4.49 3.78
N LYS A 32 -6.79 -5.54 3.85
CA LYS A 32 -6.83 -6.56 2.80
C LYS A 32 -7.35 -5.95 1.50
N ASP A 33 -6.69 -6.30 0.40
CA ASP A 33 -7.19 -5.99 -0.94
C ASP A 33 -8.54 -6.72 -1.15
N ILE A 34 -9.49 -6.05 -1.81
CA ILE A 34 -10.83 -6.60 -2.07
C ILE A 34 -10.82 -7.71 -3.14
N GLN A 35 -9.80 -7.72 -4.01
CA GLN A 35 -9.56 -8.70 -5.06
C GLN A 35 -8.14 -9.29 -4.90
N PRO A 36 -7.92 -10.13 -3.87
CA PRO A 36 -6.60 -10.65 -3.55
C PRO A 36 -6.02 -11.49 -4.70
N GLN A 37 -4.80 -11.16 -5.13
CA GLN A 37 -4.12 -11.85 -6.24
C GLN A 37 -3.33 -13.08 -5.77
N ARG A 38 -3.08 -13.19 -4.46
CA ARG A 38 -2.42 -14.32 -3.78
C ARG A 38 -3.06 -14.51 -2.41
N ARG A 39 -2.70 -15.60 -1.72
CA ARG A 39 -3.15 -15.89 -0.34
C ARG A 39 -3.02 -14.72 0.62
N VAL A 40 -1.90 -13.98 0.53
CA VAL A 40 -1.73 -12.69 1.19
C VAL A 40 -1.67 -11.62 0.11
N HIS A 41 -2.65 -10.71 0.13
CA HIS A 41 -2.65 -9.48 -0.64
C HIS A 41 -3.21 -8.36 0.23
N VAL A 42 -2.33 -7.48 0.69
CA VAL A 42 -2.66 -6.35 1.58
C VAL A 42 -2.16 -5.07 0.95
N LEU A 43 -2.97 -4.04 1.03
CA LEU A 43 -2.59 -2.67 0.70
C LEU A 43 -2.15 -1.99 1.99
N ILE A 44 -1.02 -1.30 1.94
CA ILE A 44 -0.57 -0.37 2.97
C ILE A 44 -0.50 1.01 2.35
N ILE A 45 -1.08 2.01 3.03
CA ILE A 45 -1.24 3.38 2.55
C ILE A 45 -0.87 4.38 3.65
N PRO A 46 -0.27 5.54 3.33
CA PRO A 46 -0.18 6.63 4.28
C PRO A 46 -1.58 7.24 4.51
N LYS A 47 -1.84 7.77 5.69
CA LYS A 47 -3.07 8.54 5.95
C LYS A 47 -3.03 9.94 5.34
N GLY A 48 -1.83 10.45 5.05
CA GLY A 48 -1.61 11.71 4.34
C GLY A 48 -2.00 11.64 2.87
N HIS A 49 -2.18 12.82 2.26
CA HIS A 49 -2.72 12.97 0.92
C HIS A 49 -1.61 12.98 -0.13
N TYR A 50 -1.08 11.80 -0.44
CA TYR A 50 -0.02 11.63 -1.43
C TYR A 50 -0.54 10.83 -2.61
N VAL A 51 -0.39 11.36 -3.82
CA VAL A 51 -0.90 10.72 -5.04
C VAL A 51 -0.17 9.42 -5.33
N ASP A 52 1.15 9.42 -5.21
CA ASP A 52 2.02 8.29 -5.52
C ASP A 52 3.36 8.38 -4.74
N MET A 53 4.30 7.49 -5.05
CA MET A 53 5.59 7.45 -4.34
C MET A 53 6.47 8.67 -4.63
N THR A 54 6.34 9.29 -5.81
CA THR A 54 7.09 10.49 -6.18
C THR A 54 6.60 11.67 -5.36
N ASP A 55 5.29 11.83 -5.24
CA ASP A 55 4.66 12.87 -4.42
C ASP A 55 5.01 12.70 -2.93
N PHE A 56 4.86 11.47 -2.41
CA PHE A 56 5.23 11.14 -1.03
C PHE A 56 6.70 11.44 -0.74
N SER A 57 7.61 11.00 -1.60
CA SER A 57 9.04 11.22 -1.38
C SER A 57 9.44 12.70 -1.41
N ALA A 58 8.69 13.55 -2.11
CA ALA A 58 9.00 14.97 -2.23
C ALA A 58 8.39 15.81 -1.09
N ASN A 59 7.20 15.43 -0.62
CA ASN A 59 6.36 16.29 0.21
C ASN A 59 6.08 15.74 1.63
N ALA A 60 6.31 14.44 1.88
CA ALA A 60 6.07 13.87 3.19
C ALA A 60 7.11 14.33 4.21
N SER A 61 6.69 14.45 5.46
CA SER A 61 7.62 14.69 6.57
C SER A 61 8.50 13.48 6.84
N ASP A 62 9.68 13.71 7.43
CA ASP A 62 10.57 12.63 7.88
C ASP A 62 9.85 11.62 8.79
N ALA A 63 8.93 12.11 9.64
CA ALA A 63 8.14 11.28 10.54
C ALA A 63 7.21 10.32 9.77
N GLU A 64 6.53 10.81 8.73
CA GLU A 64 5.67 9.98 7.87
C GLU A 64 6.49 8.95 7.09
N ILE A 65 7.63 9.35 6.53
CA ILE A 65 8.53 8.45 5.78
C ILE A 65 9.02 7.31 6.68
N VAL A 66 9.48 7.64 7.90
CA VAL A 66 9.94 6.65 8.88
C VAL A 66 8.79 5.75 9.35
N ALA A 67 7.63 6.32 9.66
CA ALA A 67 6.46 5.55 10.10
C ALA A 67 5.99 4.58 9.02
N TYR A 68 5.85 5.06 7.78
CA TYR A 68 5.41 4.26 6.65
C TYR A 68 6.36 3.11 6.34
N THR A 69 7.67 3.39 6.30
CA THR A 69 8.69 2.37 6.05
C THR A 69 8.70 1.29 7.15
N ARG A 70 8.57 1.68 8.42
CA ARG A 70 8.50 0.73 9.55
C ARG A 70 7.22 -0.10 9.52
N ALA A 71 6.10 0.51 9.15
CA ALA A 71 4.81 -0.17 9.09
C ALA A 71 4.81 -1.32 8.06
N ILE A 72 5.53 -1.18 6.94
CA ILE A 72 5.66 -2.25 5.93
C ILE A 72 6.19 -3.55 6.56
N SER A 73 7.30 -3.48 7.32
CA SER A 73 7.88 -4.67 7.99
C SER A 73 6.93 -5.26 9.03
N ARG A 74 6.33 -4.39 9.86
CA ARG A 74 5.36 -4.81 10.90
C ARG A 74 4.16 -5.54 10.30
N VAL A 75 3.65 -5.06 9.18
CA VAL A 75 2.53 -5.68 8.47
C VAL A 75 2.96 -7.03 7.89
N ALA A 76 4.14 -7.13 7.26
CA ALA A 76 4.65 -8.39 6.74
C ALA A 76 4.84 -9.46 7.84
N GLU A 77 5.35 -9.08 9.02
CA GLU A 77 5.46 -9.94 10.19
C GLU A 77 4.08 -10.40 10.68
N LYS A 78 3.12 -9.46 10.82
CA LYS A 78 1.75 -9.75 11.27
C LYS A 78 0.98 -10.66 10.31
N LEU A 79 1.33 -10.63 9.03
CA LEU A 79 0.77 -11.50 7.99
C LEU A 79 1.48 -12.85 7.89
N GLY A 80 2.56 -13.09 8.65
CA GLY A 80 3.32 -14.34 8.63
C GLY A 80 4.09 -14.58 7.33
N VAL A 81 4.39 -13.52 6.56
CA VAL A 81 5.12 -13.62 5.29
C VAL A 81 6.58 -13.18 5.38
N ALA A 82 7.02 -12.65 6.52
CA ALA A 82 8.39 -12.15 6.70
C ALA A 82 9.45 -13.24 6.51
N GLU A 83 9.23 -14.45 7.01
CA GLU A 83 10.22 -15.55 6.95
C GLU A 83 10.32 -16.19 5.56
N ASN A 84 9.18 -16.54 4.95
CA ASN A 84 9.14 -17.19 3.63
C ASN A 84 9.29 -16.19 2.46
N GLY A 85 9.21 -14.89 2.76
CA GLY A 85 9.32 -13.81 1.80
C GLY A 85 7.97 -13.34 1.23
N TYR A 86 8.01 -12.13 0.70
CA TYR A 86 6.89 -11.44 0.05
C TYR A 86 7.43 -10.51 -1.04
N ARG A 87 6.54 -10.06 -1.92
CA ARG A 87 6.82 -8.97 -2.85
C ARG A 87 6.14 -7.70 -2.38
N LEU A 88 6.89 -6.62 -2.43
CA LEU A 88 6.43 -5.27 -2.20
C LEU A 88 6.36 -4.55 -3.56
N ILE A 89 5.18 -4.07 -3.96
CA ILE A 89 4.97 -3.40 -5.26
C ILE A 89 4.26 -2.08 -5.03
N THR A 90 4.73 -1.00 -5.63
CA THR A 90 3.96 0.25 -5.78
C THR A 90 3.92 0.59 -7.25
N ASN A 91 2.76 1.05 -7.70
CA ASN A 91 2.54 1.48 -9.07
C ASN A 91 2.45 3.01 -9.08
N THR A 92 3.15 3.64 -10.03
CA THR A 92 3.17 5.10 -10.17
C THR A 92 2.81 5.49 -11.60
N GLY A 93 1.80 6.34 -11.74
CA GLY A 93 1.38 6.88 -13.04
C GLY A 93 0.85 5.84 -14.03
N VAL A 94 0.74 6.26 -15.29
CA VAL A 94 0.09 5.47 -16.36
C VAL A 94 0.89 4.22 -16.70
N ASP A 95 2.20 4.33 -16.92
CA ASP A 95 3.04 3.19 -17.29
C ASP A 95 3.19 2.19 -16.14
N GLY A 96 3.14 2.66 -14.90
CA GLY A 96 3.07 1.82 -13.71
C GLY A 96 1.72 1.16 -13.50
N HIS A 97 0.68 1.54 -14.25
CA HIS A 97 -0.70 1.07 -14.08
C HIS A 97 -1.25 1.37 -12.68
N GLN A 98 -1.08 2.61 -12.23
CA GLN A 98 -1.70 3.09 -11.00
C GLN A 98 -3.19 3.39 -11.23
N GLU A 99 -4.08 2.66 -10.56
CA GLU A 99 -5.53 2.82 -10.71
C GLU A 99 -6.12 3.80 -9.68
N VAL A 100 -5.68 3.71 -8.42
CA VAL A 100 -6.11 4.62 -7.35
C VAL A 100 -5.02 5.67 -7.12
N PRO A 101 -5.30 6.97 -7.32
CA PRO A 101 -4.32 8.07 -7.19
C PRO A 101 -4.11 8.46 -5.71
N HIS A 102 -3.76 7.47 -4.90
CA HIS A 102 -3.32 7.59 -3.52
C HIS A 102 -2.22 6.56 -3.31
N LEU A 103 -1.07 6.94 -2.73
CA LEU A 103 0.08 6.04 -2.58
C LEU A 103 -0.33 4.76 -1.86
N HIS A 104 -0.03 3.62 -2.47
CA HIS A 104 -0.24 2.33 -1.86
C HIS A 104 0.86 1.36 -2.27
N PHE A 105 1.30 0.58 -1.30
CA PHE A 105 2.11 -0.60 -1.58
C PHE A 105 1.25 -1.86 -1.45
N HIS A 106 1.36 -2.73 -2.45
CA HIS A 106 0.90 -4.10 -2.39
C HIS A 106 1.94 -4.95 -1.65
N ILE A 107 1.53 -5.60 -0.58
CA ILE A 107 2.26 -6.67 0.08
C ILE A 107 1.64 -8.00 -0.38
N VAL A 108 2.36 -8.72 -1.23
CA VAL A 108 1.89 -9.94 -1.89
C VAL A 108 2.73 -11.13 -1.45
N GLY A 109 2.10 -12.19 -0.93
CA GLY A 109 2.82 -13.36 -0.43
C GLY A 109 1.91 -14.51 0.01
N GLY A 110 2.42 -15.32 0.95
CA GLY A 110 1.75 -16.53 1.43
C GLY A 110 1.88 -17.74 0.49
N GLU A 111 2.42 -17.54 -0.69
CA GLU A 111 2.81 -18.55 -1.69
C GLU A 111 3.80 -17.91 -2.70
N PRO A 112 4.51 -18.70 -3.53
CA PRO A 112 5.41 -18.16 -4.54
C PRO A 112 4.72 -17.14 -5.47
N VAL A 113 5.22 -15.90 -5.51
CA VAL A 113 4.61 -14.81 -6.29
C VAL A 113 4.82 -14.98 -7.80
N GLY A 114 5.86 -15.70 -8.22
CA GLY A 114 6.23 -15.91 -9.63
C GLY A 114 7.23 -14.86 -10.15
N PRO A 115 7.47 -14.78 -11.47
CA PRO A 115 8.40 -13.81 -12.05
C PRO A 115 8.00 -12.35 -11.79
N MET A 116 8.98 -11.44 -11.82
CA MET A 116 8.75 -10.01 -11.53
C MET A 116 8.04 -9.27 -12.67
N LEU A 117 8.54 -9.41 -13.89
CA LEU A 117 7.95 -8.85 -15.10
C LEU A 117 7.73 -9.96 -16.12
N LYS A 118 6.74 -9.77 -16.99
CA LYS A 118 6.60 -10.64 -18.17
C LYS A 118 7.87 -10.49 -19.02
N ARG A 119 8.42 -11.63 -19.45
CA ARG A 119 9.47 -11.63 -20.47
C ARG A 119 8.78 -11.31 -21.80
N THR A 120 9.18 -10.20 -22.41
CA THR A 120 8.82 -9.86 -23.79
C THR A 120 9.55 -10.78 -24.77
#